data_AF-A0A7R9YIA6-F1
#
_entry.id   AF-A0A7R9YIA6-F1
#
_cell.length_a   1.000
_cell.length_b   1.000
_cell.length_c   1.000
_cell.angle_alpha   90.00
_cell.angle_beta   90.00
_cell.angle_gamma   90.00
#
_symmetry.space_group_name_H-M   'P 1'
#
loop_
_entity.id
_entity.type
_entity.pdbx_description
1 polymer ?
#
loop_
_entity_poly.entity_id
_entity_poly.type
_entity_poly.pdbx_seq_one_letter_code
_entity_poly.pdbx_strand_id
1 'polypeptide(L)'
;RAAGEAMARAPPSRSSGGSVGGSVYSGGADKLSMRRSEGDRLGMSFMKDLADGKYLVLDQVAPGSLADKHGLKAGDKIEQINGRRPSTPASAVKALREAHGEIDLLMSPRNRAAGE
;
A
#
# COMPACT_ATOMS: atom_id res chain seq x y z
N ARG A 1 48.08 32.10 30.10
CA ARG A 1 47.95 30.89 29.25
C ARG A 1 46.47 30.79 28.90
N ALA A 2 46.02 31.35 27.78
CA ALA A 2 46.04 30.74 26.43
C ALA A 2 45.24 29.42 26.41
N ALA A 3 44.32 29.11 25.52
CA ALA A 3 43.55 29.77 24.45
C ALA A 3 42.51 28.70 24.03
N GLY A 4 41.45 29.06 23.28
CA GLY A 4 40.52 28.08 22.70
C GLY A 4 39.16 28.72 22.37
N GLU A 5 39.08 29.49 21.28
CA GLU A 5 38.45 29.07 19.99
C GLU A 5 36.91 29.24 20.03
N ALA A 6 36.35 30.37 19.58
CA ALA A 6 36.13 30.83 18.20
C ALA A 6 35.03 30.07 17.44
N MET A 7 33.95 30.82 17.17
CA MET A 7 33.16 30.88 15.92
C MET A 7 32.76 29.56 15.22
N ALA A 8 31.46 29.36 14.99
CA ALA A 8 30.85 29.64 13.69
C ALA A 8 29.44 29.04 13.58
N ARG A 9 28.59 29.79 12.85
CA ARG A 9 27.22 29.48 12.47
C ARG A 9 27.21 28.32 11.48
N ALA A 10 26.31 27.34 11.66
CA ALA A 10 25.71 26.58 10.57
C ALA A 10 24.44 25.86 11.07
N PRO A 11 23.27 26.06 10.44
CA PRO A 11 22.13 25.15 10.60
C PRO A 11 22.23 24.03 9.54
N PRO A 12 22.12 22.75 9.90
CA PRO A 12 21.82 21.74 8.91
C PRO A 12 20.30 21.52 8.83
N SER A 13 19.81 21.82 7.63
CA SER A 13 18.87 20.96 6.90
C SER A 13 17.41 20.98 7.34
N ARG A 14 16.63 21.73 6.55
CA ARG A 14 15.29 21.31 6.12
C ARG A 14 15.37 19.85 5.66
N SER A 15 14.61 18.98 6.30
CA SER A 15 14.07 17.78 5.68
C SER A 15 12.55 17.85 5.93
N SER A 16 11.76 18.45 5.04
CA SER A 16 11.22 17.84 3.82
C SER A 16 10.84 16.37 4.04
N GLY A 17 9.55 16.14 4.28
CA GLY A 17 8.99 14.80 4.31
C GLY A 17 7.84 14.70 5.29
N GLY A 18 6.65 15.17 4.87
CA GLY A 18 5.43 14.67 5.47
C GLY A 18 5.34 13.18 5.17
N SER A 19 5.74 12.34 6.12
CA SER A 19 5.45 10.92 6.08
C SER A 19 4.18 10.71 6.89
N VAL A 20 3.05 10.95 6.22
CA VAL A 20 1.73 10.63 6.73
C VAL A 20 1.67 9.11 6.96
N GLY A 21 1.51 8.70 8.22
CA GLY A 21 0.89 7.42 8.58
C GLY A 21 1.62 6.15 8.16
N GLY A 22 2.85 5.93 8.62
CA GLY A 22 3.43 4.58 8.69
C GLY A 22 2.73 3.75 9.76
N SER A 23 1.54 3.22 9.45
CA SER A 23 0.89 2.22 10.31
C SER A 23 1.72 0.95 10.32
N VAL A 24 2.37 0.77 11.46
CA VAL A 24 2.99 -0.42 12.04
C VAL A 24 2.47 -1.75 11.47
N TYR A 25 3.17 -2.30 10.47
CA TYR A 25 3.23 -3.74 10.20
C TYR A 25 4.71 -4.08 10.07
N SER A 26 5.28 -4.68 11.13
CA SER A 26 6.72 -4.92 11.30
C SER A 26 7.33 -5.97 10.34
N GLY A 27 6.71 -6.21 9.18
CA GLY A 27 7.07 -7.28 8.27
C GLY A 27 6.91 -6.87 6.81
N GLY A 28 7.51 -5.77 6.39
CA GLY A 28 7.75 -5.40 4.98
C GLY A 28 6.53 -5.26 4.06
N ALA A 29 5.30 -5.56 4.48
CA ALA A 29 4.13 -5.53 3.62
C ALA A 29 3.70 -4.10 3.28
N ASP A 30 3.38 -3.88 2.01
CA ASP A 30 2.84 -2.61 1.51
C ASP A 30 1.36 -2.50 1.90
N LYS A 31 1.03 -1.61 2.82
CA LYS A 31 -0.36 -1.30 3.18
C LYS A 31 -0.89 -0.15 2.33
N LEU A 32 -2.01 -0.37 1.67
CA LEU A 32 -2.73 0.65 0.90
C LEU A 32 -4.11 0.88 1.50
N SER A 33 -4.33 2.06 2.05
CA SER A 33 -5.64 2.48 2.58
C SER A 33 -6.34 3.38 1.55
N MET A 34 -7.55 3.01 1.16
CA MET A 34 -8.34 3.74 0.17
C MET A 34 -9.74 3.98 0.69
N ARG A 35 -10.35 5.12 0.37
CA ARG A 35 -11.75 5.39 0.74
C ARG A 35 -12.67 5.15 -0.44
N ARG A 36 -13.56 4.17 -0.31
CA ARG A 36 -14.63 3.86 -1.26
C ARG A 36 -15.87 4.69 -0.94
N SER A 37 -16.38 5.41 -1.95
CA SER A 37 -17.66 6.11 -1.88
C SER A 37 -18.79 5.23 -2.45
N GLU A 38 -20.03 5.58 -2.11
CA GLU A 38 -21.21 4.96 -2.69
C GLU A 38 -21.23 5.22 -4.21
N GLY A 39 -21.23 4.15 -5.01
CA GLY A 39 -21.14 4.22 -6.47
C GLY A 39 -19.72 4.07 -7.04
N ASP A 40 -18.67 4.21 -6.24
CA ASP A 40 -17.30 3.97 -6.70
C ASP A 40 -17.08 2.48 -6.98
N ARG A 41 -16.63 2.20 -8.19
CA ARG A 41 -16.16 0.87 -8.58
C ARG A 41 -14.68 0.78 -8.27
N LEU A 42 -14.30 -0.27 -7.55
CA LEU A 42 -12.90 -0.58 -7.31
C LEU A 42 -12.16 -0.88 -8.61
N GLY A 43 -12.85 -1.47 -9.59
CA GLY A 43 -12.28 -1.73 -10.91
C GLY A 43 -11.12 -2.72 -10.87
N MET A 44 -11.15 -3.68 -9.94
CA MET A 44 -10.07 -4.65 -9.75
C MET A 44 -10.55 -6.05 -10.12
N SER A 45 -9.75 -6.75 -10.91
CA SER A 45 -9.92 -8.17 -11.16
C SER A 45 -8.85 -8.94 -10.41
N PHE A 46 -9.26 -9.93 -9.62
CA PHE A 46 -8.35 -10.80 -8.88
C PHE A 46 -8.32 -12.17 -9.53
N MET A 47 -7.12 -12.72 -9.70
CA MET A 47 -6.89 -14.10 -10.07
C MET A 47 -6.29 -14.85 -8.88
N LYS A 48 -6.66 -16.13 -8.76
CA LYS A 48 -6.04 -17.01 -7.76
C LYS A 48 -4.62 -17.31 -8.21
N ASP A 49 -3.64 -17.03 -7.34
CA ASP A 49 -2.27 -17.43 -7.61
C ASP A 49 -2.18 -18.95 -7.64
N LEU A 50 -1.66 -19.51 -8.74
CA LEU A 50 -1.52 -20.95 -8.95
C LEU A 50 -0.31 -21.53 -8.22
N ALA A 51 0.65 -20.71 -7.78
CA ALA A 51 1.87 -21.20 -7.16
C ALA A 51 1.64 -21.61 -5.70
N ASP A 52 1.04 -20.72 -4.90
CA ASP A 52 0.83 -20.97 -3.46
C ASP A 52 -0.64 -20.96 -3.04
N GLY A 53 -1.56 -20.45 -3.87
CA GLY A 53 -2.99 -20.32 -3.53
C GLY A 53 -3.28 -19.46 -2.30
N LYS A 54 -2.26 -18.80 -1.74
CA LYS A 54 -2.29 -18.05 -0.47
C LYS A 54 -2.50 -16.55 -0.67
N TYR A 55 -2.14 -16.05 -1.85
CA TYR A 55 -2.28 -14.64 -2.23
C TYR A 55 -3.20 -14.53 -3.44
N LEU A 56 -3.86 -13.39 -3.58
CA LEU A 56 -4.57 -13.04 -4.79
C LEU A 56 -3.73 -12.08 -5.59
N VAL A 57 -3.54 -12.37 -6.87
CA VAL A 57 -2.84 -11.46 -7.77
C VAL A 57 -3.88 -10.59 -8.44
N LEU A 58 -3.61 -9.30 -8.54
CA LEU A 58 -4.36 -8.40 -9.39
C LEU A 58 -4.10 -8.81 -10.86
N ASP A 59 -5.13 -9.26 -11.54
CA ASP A 59 -5.07 -9.62 -12.96
C ASP A 59 -5.14 -8.37 -13.83
N GLN A 60 -6.12 -7.51 -13.52
CA GLN A 60 -6.34 -6.25 -14.22
C GLN A 60 -6.85 -5.18 -13.27
N VAL A 61 -6.49 -3.95 -13.59
CA VAL A 61 -6.99 -2.74 -12.95
C VAL A 61 -7.65 -1.87 -14.01
N ALA A 62 -8.90 -1.51 -13.78
CA ALA A 62 -9.68 -0.68 -14.68
C ALA A 62 -9.21 0.78 -14.58
N PRO A 63 -8.92 1.44 -15.71
CA PRO A 63 -8.47 2.83 -15.70
C PRO A 63 -9.56 3.75 -15.14
N GLY A 64 -9.16 4.73 -14.32
CA GLY A 64 -10.09 5.67 -13.68
C GLY A 64 -10.82 5.13 -12.45
N SER A 65 -10.55 3.89 -12.05
CA SER A 65 -11.04 3.30 -10.80
C SER A 65 -10.24 3.77 -9.59
N LEU A 66 -10.74 3.46 -8.38
CA LEU A 66 -10.03 3.79 -7.14
C LEU A 66 -8.66 3.08 -7.07
N ALA A 67 -8.60 1.84 -7.54
CA ALA A 67 -7.36 1.07 -7.60
C ALA A 67 -6.26 1.78 -8.41
N ASP A 68 -6.64 2.21 -9.61
CA ASP A 68 -5.77 2.90 -10.57
C ASP A 68 -5.26 4.22 -10.00
N LYS A 69 -6.16 5.01 -9.39
CA LYS A 69 -5.83 6.28 -8.71
C LYS A 69 -4.82 6.10 -7.57
N HIS A 70 -4.86 4.95 -6.90
CA HIS A 70 -3.94 4.60 -5.83
C HIS A 70 -2.67 3.87 -6.31
N GLY A 71 -2.49 3.69 -7.63
CA GLY A 71 -1.30 3.10 -8.21
C GLY A 71 -1.23 1.58 -8.12
N LEU A 72 -2.37 0.91 -7.91
CA LEU A 72 -2.45 -0.54 -8.06
C LEU A 72 -2.27 -0.92 -9.53
N LYS A 73 -1.57 -2.03 -9.75
CA LYS A 73 -1.30 -2.55 -11.08
C LYS A 73 -1.57 -4.05 -11.14
N ALA A 74 -1.82 -4.54 -12.34
CA ALA A 74 -1.77 -5.97 -12.60
C ALA A 74 -0.42 -6.53 -12.14
N GLY A 75 -0.44 -7.67 -11.46
CA GLY A 75 0.72 -8.31 -10.82
C GLY A 75 0.86 -8.01 -9.32
N ASP A 76 0.10 -7.06 -8.76
CA ASP A 76 0.12 -6.80 -7.32
C ASP A 76 -0.47 -7.96 -6.52
N LYS A 77 0.27 -8.45 -5.53
CA LYS A 77 -0.13 -9.58 -4.68
C LYS A 77 -0.82 -9.06 -3.43
N ILE A 78 -2.14 -9.20 -3.39
CA ILE A 78 -2.96 -8.94 -2.22
C ILE A 78 -2.84 -10.12 -1.25
N GLU A 79 -2.34 -9.84 -0.07
CA GLU A 79 -2.35 -10.77 1.05
C GLU A 79 -3.63 -10.62 1.88
N GLN A 80 -4.04 -9.37 2.18
CA GLN A 80 -5.21 -9.10 3.03
C GLN A 80 -6.05 -7.95 2.51
N ILE A 81 -7.34 -7.99 2.83
CA ILE A 81 -8.34 -6.99 2.52
C ILE A 81 -9.10 -6.68 3.80
N ASN A 82 -8.94 -5.47 4.32
CA ASN A 82 -9.54 -4.98 5.56
C ASN A 82 -9.28 -5.97 6.73
N GLY A 83 -8.03 -6.42 6.84
CA GLY A 83 -7.60 -7.44 7.81
C GLY A 83 -8.09 -8.87 7.56
N ARG A 84 -8.78 -9.15 6.45
CA ARG A 84 -9.24 -10.49 6.06
C ARG A 84 -8.36 -11.07 4.97
N ARG A 85 -7.97 -12.34 5.08
CA ARG A 85 -7.23 -13.06 4.03
C ARG A 85 -8.18 -13.82 3.11
N PRO A 86 -8.45 -13.35 1.89
CA PRO A 86 -9.30 -14.07 0.96
C PRO A 86 -8.54 -15.24 0.33
N SER A 87 -9.00 -16.48 0.53
CA SER A 87 -8.43 -17.67 -0.13
C SER A 87 -8.93 -17.87 -1.56
N THR A 88 -9.99 -17.16 -1.95
CA THR A 88 -10.57 -17.21 -3.30
C THR A 88 -10.89 -15.81 -3.81
N PRO A 89 -10.84 -15.58 -5.13
CA PRO A 89 -11.20 -14.29 -5.71
C PRO A 89 -12.64 -13.89 -5.39
N ALA A 90 -13.57 -14.86 -5.33
CA ALA A 90 -14.95 -14.60 -4.92
C ALA A 90 -15.05 -14.06 -3.50
N SER A 91 -14.30 -14.64 -2.55
CA SER A 91 -14.24 -14.15 -1.17
C SER A 91 -13.63 -12.76 -1.07
N ALA A 92 -12.62 -12.43 -1.87
CA ALA A 92 -12.06 -11.09 -1.94
C ALA A 92 -13.07 -10.07 -2.46
N VAL A 93 -13.70 -10.36 -3.59
CA VAL A 93 -14.74 -9.49 -4.15
C VAL A 93 -15.88 -9.31 -3.15
N LYS A 94 -16.28 -10.38 -2.44
CA LYS A 94 -17.27 -10.28 -1.37
C LYS A 94 -16.80 -9.38 -0.23
N ALA A 95 -15.59 -9.56 0.29
CA ALA A 95 -15.03 -8.74 1.36
C ALA A 95 -14.94 -7.26 0.95
N LEU A 96 -14.55 -6.98 -0.29
CA LEU A 96 -14.52 -5.64 -0.86
C LEU A 96 -15.91 -5.03 -1.05
N ARG A 97 -16.90 -5.85 -1.44
CA ARG A 97 -18.29 -5.41 -1.58
C ARG A 97 -18.90 -5.09 -0.23
N GLU A 98 -18.63 -5.91 0.79
CA GLU A 98 -19.02 -5.72 2.19
C GLU A 98 -18.24 -4.58 2.87
N ALA A 99 -17.07 -4.22 2.36
CA ALA A 99 -16.32 -3.05 2.83
C ALA A 99 -16.94 -1.77 2.24
N HIS A 100 -17.47 -0.94 3.14
CA HIS A 100 -18.02 0.39 2.82
C HIS A 100 -17.19 1.46 3.53
N GLY A 101 -16.75 2.48 2.81
CA GLY A 101 -15.85 3.50 3.35
C GLY A 101 -14.39 3.10 3.23
N GLU A 102 -13.68 2.95 4.34
CA GLU A 102 -12.24 2.68 4.34
C GLU A 102 -11.93 1.22 3.98
N ILE A 103 -11.05 1.04 2.99
CA ILE A 103 -10.58 -0.24 2.50
C ILE A 103 -9.07 -0.25 2.65
N ASP A 104 -8.59 -1.06 3.58
CA ASP A 104 -7.18 -1.39 3.70
C ASP A 104 -6.84 -2.61 2.86
N LEU A 105 -5.84 -2.52 2.00
CA LEU A 105 -5.26 -3.65 1.30
C LEU A 105 -3.85 -3.86 1.83
N LEU A 106 -3.55 -5.08 2.26
CA LEU A 106 -2.21 -5.48 2.60
C LEU A 106 -1.64 -6.28 1.44
N MET A 107 -0.53 -5.83 0.89
CA MET A 107 0.14 -6.42 -0.25
C MET A 107 1.53 -6.89 0.14
N SER A 108 2.02 -7.90 -0.56
CA SER A 108 3.42 -8.28 -0.42
C SER A 108 4.33 -7.14 -0.88
N PRO A 109 5.46 -6.89 -0.19
CA PRO A 109 6.40 -5.87 -0.59
C PRO A 109 6.79 -6.06 -2.04
N ARG A 110 6.57 -5.04 -2.87
CA ARG A 110 7.12 -5.02 -4.23
C ARG A 110 8.61 -4.68 -4.21
N ASN A 111 9.42 -5.30 -3.34
CA ASN A 111 10.86 -5.05 -3.15
C ASN A 111 11.30 -3.70 -3.73
N ARG A 112 10.80 -2.59 -3.14
CA ARG A 112 11.26 -1.26 -3.51
C ARG A 112 12.62 -1.09 -2.83
N ALA A 113 13.58 -1.91 -3.26
CA ALA A 113 14.97 -1.68 -3.01
C ALA A 113 15.26 -0.25 -3.46
N ALA A 114 15.92 0.47 -2.57
CA ALA A 114 16.38 1.83 -2.75
C ALA A 114 16.98 2.07 -4.15
N GLY A 115 16.62 3.21 -4.72
CA GLY A 115 17.21 3.84 -5.90
C GLY A 115 16.54 5.20 -5.98
N GLU A 116 17.10 6.19 -5.27
CA GLU A 116 17.95 7.25 -5.83
C GLU A 116 17.13 8.33 -6.53
#